data_AF-A0A7C9R512-F1
#
_entry.id   AF-A0A7C9R512-F1
#
_cell.length_a   1.000
_cell.length_b   1.000
_cell.length_c   1.000
_cell.angle_alpha   90.00
_cell.angle_beta   90.00
_cell.angle_gamma   90.00
#
_symmetry.space_group_name_H-M   'P 1'
#
loop_
_entity.id
_entity.type
_entity.pdbx_description
1 polymer ?
#
loop_
_entity_poly.entity_id
_entity_poly.type
_entity_poly.pdbx_seq_one_letter_code
_entity_poly.pdbx_strand_id
1 'polypeptide(L)' 'MTSRQHLLITLQNARDTLHELRMALVLAGPSENLSDIEALVGVAEEEVRRELRRMESPRL' A
#
# COMPACT_ATOMS: atom_id res chain seq x y z
N MET A 1 9.46 -19.68 -10.80
CA MET A 1 8.76 -18.56 -10.14
C MET A 1 7.51 -18.26 -10.95
N THR A 2 6.33 -18.35 -10.35
CA THR A 2 5.04 -18.25 -11.09
C THR A 2 4.56 -16.81 -11.20
N SER A 3 3.72 -16.48 -12.19
CA SER A 3 3.15 -15.14 -12.36
C SER A 3 2.44 -14.63 -11.10
N ARG A 4 1.84 -15.56 -10.32
CA ARG A 4 1.25 -15.27 -9.01
C ARG A 4 2.29 -14.87 -7.95
N GLN A 5 3.40 -15.60 -7.84
CA GLN A 5 4.49 -15.25 -6.92
C GLN A 5 5.09 -13.89 -7.26
N HIS A 6 5.28 -13.60 -8.56
CA HIS A 6 5.77 -12.29 -9.00
C HIS A 6 4.81 -11.17 -8.60
N LEU A 7 3.51 -11.33 -8.87
CA LEU A 7 2.50 -10.34 -8.51
C LEU A 7 2.38 -10.14 -6.98
N LEU A 8 2.46 -11.22 -6.18
CA LEU A 8 2.48 -11.12 -4.72
C LEU A 8 3.65 -10.27 -4.23
N ILE A 9 4.85 -10.50 -4.77
CA ILE A 9 6.04 -9.72 -4.43
C ILE A 9 5.86 -8.26 -4.84
N THR A 10 5.34 -7.99 -6.04
CA THR A 10 5.06 -6.63 -6.49
C THR A 10 4.09 -5.90 -5.57
N LEU A 11 3.01 -6.57 -5.14
CA LEU A 11 2.02 -5.99 -4.24
C LEU A 11 2.57 -5.79 -2.82
N GLN A 12 3.39 -6.71 -2.33
CA GLN A 12 4.08 -6.55 -1.03
C GLN A 12 5.01 -5.35 -1.05
N ASN A 13 5.83 -5.19 -2.10
CA ASN A 13 6.69 -4.03 -2.27
C ASN A 13 5.88 -2.72 -2.34
N ALA A 14 4.77 -2.71 -3.09
CA ALA A 14 3.91 -1.53 -3.19
C ALA A 14 3.32 -1.13 -1.81
N ARG A 15 2.88 -2.11 -1.02
CA ARG A 15 2.39 -1.87 0.35
C ARG A 15 3.47 -1.23 1.23
N ASP A 16 4.68 -1.78 1.18
CA ASP A 16 5.77 -1.33 2.04
C ASP A 16 6.22 0.09 1.65
N THR A 17 6.31 0.41 0.35
CA THR A 17 6.56 1.78 -0.14
C THR A 17 5.46 2.77 0.28
N LEU A 18 4.19 2.39 0.19
CA LEU A 18 3.08 3.23 0.63
C LEU A 18 3.13 3.47 2.15
N HIS A 19 3.50 2.45 2.93
CA HIS A 19 3.68 2.56 4.36
C HIS A 19 4.82 3.53 4.73
N GLU A 20 5.98 3.41 4.07
CA GLU A 20 7.10 4.33 4.25
C GLU A 20 6.73 5.77 3.91
N LEU A 21 6.01 5.98 2.80
CA LEU A 21 5.53 7.30 2.40
C LEU A 21 4.56 7.88 3.44
N ARG A 22 3.63 7.06 3.96
CA ARG A 22 2.72 7.49 5.04
C ARG A 22 3.50 7.90 6.28
N MET A 23 4.54 7.15 6.64
CA MET A 23 5.38 7.52 7.79
C MET A 23 6.15 8.82 7.55
N ALA A 24 6.66 9.04 6.34
CA ALA A 24 7.30 10.30 5.98
C ALA A 24 6.34 11.50 6.06
N LEU A 25 5.08 11.33 5.64
CA LEU A 25 4.04 12.37 5.76
C LEU A 25 3.72 12.68 7.23
N VAL A 26 3.61 11.66 8.08
CA VAL A 26 3.40 11.83 9.54
C VAL A 26 4.56 12.60 10.17
N LEU A 27 5.81 12.29 9.78
CA LEU A 27 7.00 12.99 10.28
C LEU A 27 7.12 14.42 9.76
N ALA A 28 6.63 14.69 8.54
CA ALA A 28 6.57 16.05 7.99
C ALA A 28 5.59 16.95 8.77
N GLY A 29 4.65 16.34 9.51
CA GLY A 29 3.65 17.05 10.29
C GLY A 29 2.46 17.52 9.44
N PRO A 30 1.39 18.00 10.11
CA PRO A 30 0.19 18.44 9.43
C PRO A 30 0.48 19.66 8.54
N SER A 31 0.16 19.54 7.26
CA SER A 31 0.29 20.58 6.26
C SER A 31 -0.89 20.50 5.30
N GLU A 32 -1.56 21.62 5.04
CA GLU A 32 -2.66 21.68 4.06
C GLU A 32 -2.22 21.24 2.66
N ASN A 33 -0.93 21.38 2.34
CA ASN A 33 -0.38 20.95 1.06
C ASN A 33 -0.14 19.43 0.97
N LEU A 34 -0.20 18.72 2.10
CA LEU A 34 0.08 17.28 2.20
C LEU A 34 -1.15 16.45 2.57
N SER A 35 -2.27 17.06 2.97
CA SER A 35 -3.50 16.34 3.37
C SER A 35 -4.07 15.49 2.24
N ASP A 36 -4.08 16.01 1.01
CA ASP A 36 -4.54 15.27 -0.16
C ASP A 36 -3.65 14.06 -0.45
N ILE A 37 -2.35 14.22 -0.24
CA ILE A 37 -1.37 13.15 -0.45
C ILE A 37 -1.55 12.07 0.63
N GLU A 38 -1.73 12.45 1.90
CA GLU A 38 -1.99 11.51 3.00
C GLU A 38 -3.26 10.69 2.74
N ALA A 39 -4.33 11.34 2.29
CA ALA A 39 -5.58 10.66 1.94
C ALA A 39 -5.38 9.66 0.78
N LEU A 40 -4.70 10.07 -0.30
CA LEU A 40 -4.41 9.21 -1.45
C LEU A 40 -3.55 8.00 -1.07
N VAL A 41 -2.52 8.22 -0.25
CA VAL A 41 -1.64 7.13 0.24
C VAL A 41 -2.44 6.15 1.09
N GLY A 42 -3.32 6.63 1.96
CA GLY A 42 -4.18 5.77 2.77
C GLY A 42 -5.13 4.90 1.93
N VAL A 43 -5.74 5.46 0.89
CA VAL A 43 -6.60 4.71 -0.05
C VAL A 43 -5.79 3.65 -0.79
N ALA A 44 -4.66 4.03 -1.38
CA ALA A 44 -3.80 3.11 -2.11
C ALA A 44 -3.31 1.96 -1.23
N GLU A 45 -2.94 2.23 0.03
CA GLU A 45 -2.47 1.20 0.96
C GLU A 45 -3.59 0.19 1.27
N GLU A 46 -4.83 0.65 1.45
CA GLU A 46 -5.97 -0.24 1.69
C GLU A 46 -6.34 -1.06 0.45
N GLU A 47 -6.23 -0.49 -0.76
CA GLU A 47 -6.45 -1.23 -2.01
C GLU A 47 -5.41 -2.35 -2.20
N VAL A 48 -4.13 -2.05 -2.04
CA VAL A 48 -3.06 -3.05 -2.10
C VAL A 48 -3.27 -4.13 -1.04
N ARG A 49 -3.66 -3.74 0.19
CA ARG A 49 -3.96 -4.67 1.28
C ARG A 49 -5.14 -5.58 0.96
N ARG A 50 -6.20 -5.07 0.34
CA ARG A 50 -7.34 -5.89 -0.14
C ARG A 50 -6.87 -6.90 -1.16
N GLU A 51 -6.03 -6.51 -2.10
CA GLU A 51 -5.59 -7.40 -3.17
C GLU A 51 -4.62 -8.46 -2.69
N LEU A 52 -3.72 -8.11 -1.77
CA LEU A 52 -2.92 -9.09 -1.04
C LEU A 52 -3.80 -10.11 -0.32
N ARG A 53 -4.82 -9.67 0.43
CA ARG A 53 -5.77 -10.59 1.09
C ARG A 53 -6.50 -11.50 0.10
N ARG A 54 -6.95 -10.97 -1.04
CA ARG A 54 -7.59 -11.79 -2.09
C ARG A 54 -6.64 -12.84 -2.66
N MET A 55 -5.38 -12.49 -2.86
CA MET A 55 -4.36 -13.39 -3.41
C MET A 55 -3.77 -14.36 -2.38
N GLU A 56 -3.80 -14.03 -1.10
CA GLU A 56 -3.34 -14.91 -0.01
C GLU A 56 -4.46 -15.82 0.47
N SER A 57 -5.73 -15.46 0.26
CA SER A 57 -6.89 -16.30 0.57
C SER A 57 -6.78 -17.64 -0.18
N PRO A 58 -6.69 -18.78 0.52
CA PRO A 58 -6.51 -20.09 -0.12
C PRO A 58 -7.73 -20.59 -0.90
N ARG A 59 -8.89 -19.91 -0.81
CA ARG A 59 -10.17 -20.32 -1.45
C ARG A 59 -11.08 -19.14 -1.76
N LEU A 60 -11.54 -19.08 -3.02
CA LEU A 60 -12.97 -18.94 -3.36
C LEU A 60 -13.41 -20.30 -3.92
#